data_AF-A0AAW6LTV6-F1
#
_entry.id   AF-A0AAW6LTV6-F1
#
_cell.length_a   1.000
_cell.length_b   1.000
_cell.length_c   1.000
_cell.angle_alpha   90.00
_cell.angle_beta   90.00
_cell.angle_gamma   90.00
#
_symmetry.space_group_name_H-M   'P 1'
#
loop_
_entity.id
_entity.type
_entity.pdbx_description
1 polymer ?
#
loop_
_entity_poly.entity_id
_entity_poly.type
_entity_poly.pdbx_seq_one_letter_code
_entity_poly.pdbx_strand_id
1 'polypeptide(L)'
;MSVDACVDGSVGVVAVLGNREAIERAVSVVDGAVFPPVDGSFVWVDTGSEWFRGWVAVDRAQATALPEMSAVVTVVGVSADRGVWAGRVTPEQVIVEEPGAVALPGWWERVAPLLVETMAARRAAGAAEENKAELVAAHVRWRDALVESAHTWADENSLCSQFDNFMESHDLPGRSRTYDVEVEVTMSRRVTVSVSASNRDDAADAVDTHEVESALRDEYGIPSHVDLDLNCGDWSTENVEEA
;
A
#
# COMPACT_ATOMS: atom_id res chain seq x y z
N MET A 1 25.35 -31.04 33.30
CA MET A 1 25.43 -29.80 34.11
C MET A 1 24.99 -28.67 33.18
N SER A 2 23.69 -28.42 33.06
CA SER A 2 22.85 -27.55 33.92
C SER A 2 23.17 -26.07 33.78
N VAL A 3 22.26 -25.38 33.05
CA VAL A 3 21.59 -24.09 33.32
C VAL A 3 22.32 -23.06 34.18
N ASP A 4 22.45 -21.82 33.67
CA ASP A 4 21.54 -20.76 34.13
C ASP A 4 21.57 -19.52 33.22
N ALA A 5 20.37 -18.97 33.01
CA ALA A 5 20.12 -17.71 32.34
C ALA A 5 20.00 -16.62 33.41
N CYS A 6 20.75 -15.53 33.29
CA CYS A 6 20.46 -14.29 34.00
C CYS A 6 20.16 -13.19 32.99
N VAL A 7 18.87 -12.97 32.77
CA VAL A 7 18.29 -11.74 32.23
C VAL A 7 18.33 -10.73 33.37
N ASP A 8 19.22 -9.74 33.28
CA ASP A 8 19.19 -8.58 34.18
C ASP A 8 18.51 -7.42 33.46
N GLY A 9 17.24 -7.21 33.82
CA GLY A 9 16.40 -6.13 33.35
C GLY A 9 16.84 -4.80 33.97
N SER A 10 17.59 -4.00 33.22
CA SER A 10 17.80 -2.60 33.53
C SER A 10 16.74 -1.76 32.80
N VAL A 11 15.57 -1.59 33.43
CA VAL A 11 14.60 -0.57 33.01
C VAL A 11 15.19 0.78 33.38
N GLY A 12 15.75 1.45 32.39
CA GLY A 12 16.21 2.83 32.52
C GLY A 12 15.04 3.74 32.85
N VAL A 13 14.98 4.21 34.10
CA VAL A 13 14.16 5.36 34.50
C VAL A 13 14.84 6.59 33.90
N VAL A 14 14.49 6.90 32.64
CA VAL A 14 14.92 8.14 31.99
C VAL A 14 13.97 9.25 32.44
N ALA A 15 14.57 10.19 33.17
CA ALA A 15 14.03 11.42 33.73
C ALA A 15 12.83 12.04 33.00
N VAL A 16 11.66 12.05 33.66
CA VAL A 16 10.58 13.02 33.40
C VAL A 16 10.79 14.22 34.33
N LEU A 17 11.85 14.99 34.09
CA LEU A 17 12.10 16.28 34.76
C LEU A 17 11.98 17.48 33.82
N GLY A 18 11.55 17.27 32.58
CA GLY A 18 11.39 18.35 31.59
C GLY A 18 10.02 19.04 31.58
N ASN A 19 9.01 18.53 32.29
CA ASN A 19 7.62 18.91 31.99
C ASN A 19 7.09 20.10 32.79
N ARG A 20 7.66 20.45 33.94
CA ARG A 20 7.07 21.47 34.82
C ARG A 20 7.11 22.89 34.24
N GLU A 21 8.19 23.26 33.54
CA GLU A 21 8.31 24.57 32.86
C GLU A 21 7.58 24.65 31.51
N ALA A 22 7.31 23.51 30.87
CA ALA A 22 6.48 23.46 29.66
C ALA A 22 4.98 23.57 30.02
N ILE A 23 4.57 22.98 31.15
CA ILE A 23 3.20 23.00 31.68
C ILE A 23 2.74 24.44 32.05
N GLU A 24 3.65 25.33 32.45
CA GLU A 24 3.32 26.73 32.79
C GLU A 24 3.37 27.70 31.59
N ARG A 25 4.01 27.32 30.47
CA ARG A 25 4.22 28.21 29.30
C ARG A 25 3.06 28.29 28.31
N ALA A 26 2.10 27.38 28.35
CA ALA A 26 0.99 27.32 27.38
C ALA A 26 -0.25 28.12 27.81
N VAL A 27 -0.09 29.08 28.72
CA VAL A 27 -1.18 29.98 29.16
C VAL A 27 -1.20 31.21 28.26
N SER A 28 -2.20 31.34 27.40
CA SER A 28 -2.48 32.57 26.66
C SER A 28 -3.74 33.23 27.19
N VAL A 29 -3.77 34.55 27.19
CA VAL A 29 -4.97 35.34 27.49
C VAL A 29 -5.58 35.76 26.16
N VAL A 30 -6.72 35.17 25.82
CA VAL A 30 -7.52 35.54 24.65
C VAL A 30 -8.81 36.16 25.17
N ASP A 31 -9.07 37.42 24.82
CA ASP A 31 -10.23 38.20 25.30
C ASP A 31 -10.43 38.16 26.83
N GLY A 32 -9.32 38.18 27.59
CA GLY A 32 -9.33 38.17 29.06
C GLY A 32 -9.50 36.78 29.69
N ALA A 33 -9.74 35.73 28.91
CA ALA A 33 -9.82 34.35 29.38
C ALA A 33 -8.48 33.61 29.22
N VAL A 34 -8.09 32.86 30.25
CA VAL A 34 -6.90 31.99 30.24
C VAL A 34 -7.21 30.72 29.45
N PHE A 35 -6.45 30.46 28.39
CA PHE A 35 -6.44 29.19 27.66
C PHE A 35 -5.15 28.41 27.94
N PRO A 36 -5.21 27.09 28.17
CA PRO A 36 -6.43 26.29 28.34
C PRO A 36 -7.21 26.68 29.61
N PRO A 37 -8.54 26.44 29.65
CA PRO A 37 -9.34 26.80 30.82
C PRO A 37 -8.86 26.10 32.08
N VAL A 38 -9.11 26.72 33.24
CA VAL A 38 -8.78 26.12 34.53
C VAL A 38 -9.68 24.89 34.77
N ASP A 39 -9.13 23.85 35.41
CA ASP A 39 -9.93 22.67 35.76
C ASP A 39 -11.07 23.07 36.71
N GLY A 40 -12.28 22.60 36.41
CA GLY A 40 -13.49 22.97 37.12
C GLY A 40 -14.10 24.31 36.69
N SER A 41 -13.49 25.03 35.74
CA SER A 41 -14.15 26.15 35.09
C SER A 41 -15.40 25.66 34.35
N PHE A 42 -16.39 26.53 34.32
CA PHE A 42 -17.62 26.27 33.61
C PHE A 42 -17.52 26.90 32.21
N VAL A 43 -17.64 26.08 31.18
CA VAL A 43 -17.31 26.47 29.80
C VAL A 43 -18.42 26.11 28.81
N TRP A 44 -18.45 26.85 27.72
CA TRP A 44 -19.06 26.45 26.46
C TRP A 44 -17.97 26.04 25.49
N VAL A 45 -18.17 24.89 24.84
CA VAL A 45 -17.27 24.35 23.83
C VAL A 45 -18.03 24.17 22.53
N ASP A 46 -17.52 24.75 21.45
CA ASP A 46 -17.99 24.45 20.10
C ASP A 46 -17.46 23.08 19.65
N THR A 47 -18.37 22.12 19.48
CA THR A 47 -18.04 20.76 19.01
C THR A 47 -18.01 20.65 17.49
N GLY A 48 -18.28 21.75 16.77
CA GLY A 48 -18.48 21.81 15.31
C GLY A 48 -19.89 21.42 14.86
N SER A 49 -20.69 20.80 15.73
CA SER A 49 -22.09 20.44 15.46
C SER A 49 -23.06 21.18 16.39
N GLU A 50 -22.66 21.37 17.64
CA GLU A 50 -23.40 22.12 18.64
C GLU A 50 -22.47 22.69 19.72
N TRP A 51 -22.99 23.65 20.47
CA TRP A 51 -22.33 24.17 21.66
C TRP A 51 -22.62 23.27 22.87
N PHE A 52 -21.56 22.66 23.39
CA PHE A 52 -21.58 21.85 24.59
C PHE A 52 -21.27 22.70 25.81
N ARG A 53 -22.03 22.56 26.90
CA ARG A 53 -21.91 23.40 28.11
C ARG A 53 -21.70 22.53 29.33
N GLY A 54 -20.70 22.84 30.15
CA GLY A 54 -20.42 22.06 31.36
C GLY A 54 -19.13 22.40 32.09
N TRP A 55 -18.78 21.59 33.08
CA TRP A 55 -17.51 21.72 33.82
C TRP A 55 -16.39 21.01 33.07
N VAL A 56 -15.25 21.68 32.94
CA VAL A 56 -14.12 21.18 32.14
C VAL A 56 -13.02 20.58 33.00
N ALA A 57 -12.46 19.46 32.55
CA ALA A 57 -11.17 18.94 32.97
C ALA A 57 -10.21 18.97 31.77
N VAL A 58 -9.00 19.46 31.96
CA VAL A 58 -8.02 19.67 30.89
C VAL A 58 -6.86 18.68 31.01
N ASP A 59 -6.55 18.00 29.90
CA ASP A 59 -5.29 17.26 29.77
C ASP A 59 -4.16 18.23 29.40
N ARG A 60 -3.57 18.87 30.42
CA ARG A 60 -2.46 19.83 30.24
C ARG A 60 -1.23 19.22 29.56
N ALA A 61 -1.05 17.90 29.63
CA ALA A 61 0.06 17.24 28.95
C ALA A 61 -0.07 17.23 27.42
N GLN A 62 -1.28 17.52 26.90
CA GLN A 62 -1.56 17.63 25.47
C GLN A 62 -1.92 19.05 25.01
N ALA A 63 -1.66 20.04 25.86
CA ALA A 63 -1.79 21.44 25.48
C ALA A 63 -0.61 21.83 24.57
N THR A 64 -0.91 22.40 23.41
CA THR A 64 0.08 22.94 22.47
C THR A 64 0.25 24.44 22.67
N ALA A 65 1.47 24.93 22.45
CA ALA A 65 1.76 26.37 22.48
C ALA A 65 1.41 27.04 21.14
N LEU A 66 1.55 28.37 21.09
CA LEU A 66 1.39 29.14 19.85
C LEU A 66 2.33 28.65 18.73
N PRO A 67 1.93 28.73 17.45
CA PRO A 67 0.68 29.33 16.93
C PRO A 67 -0.53 28.36 16.90
N GLU A 68 -0.32 27.05 16.99
CA GLU A 68 -1.35 26.00 16.86
C GLU A 68 -2.03 25.67 18.19
N MET A 69 -2.24 26.67 19.05
CA MET A 69 -2.66 26.48 20.42
C MET A 69 -3.95 25.66 20.50
N SER A 70 -3.86 24.51 21.17
CA SER A 70 -4.94 23.54 21.29
C SER A 70 -4.79 22.78 22.61
N ALA A 71 -5.90 22.29 23.16
CA ALA A 71 -5.87 21.47 24.35
C ALA A 71 -6.88 20.33 24.23
N VAL A 72 -6.55 19.19 24.83
CA VAL A 72 -7.51 18.09 24.98
C VAL A 72 -8.28 18.32 26.26
N VAL A 73 -9.60 18.38 26.15
CA VAL A 73 -10.49 18.67 27.28
C VAL A 73 -11.60 17.64 27.36
N THR A 74 -12.08 17.40 28.57
CA THR A 74 -13.31 16.66 28.84
C THR A 74 -14.29 17.59 29.53
N VAL A 75 -15.48 17.75 28.98
CA VAL A 75 -16.55 18.60 29.51
C VAL A 75 -17.68 17.70 30.02
N VAL A 76 -18.06 17.88 31.28
CA VAL A 76 -19.17 17.16 31.92
C VAL A 76 -20.41 18.05 31.91
N GLY A 77 -21.47 17.59 31.25
CA GLY A 77 -22.71 18.34 31.10
C GLY A 77 -23.39 18.66 32.43
N VAL A 78 -24.12 19.77 32.45
CA VAL A 78 -24.90 20.25 33.62
C VAL A 78 -26.07 19.33 33.93
N SER A 79 -26.63 18.73 32.89
CA SER A 79 -27.83 17.92 32.94
C SER A 79 -27.48 16.48 32.60
N ALA A 80 -28.11 15.53 33.30
CA ALA A 80 -27.80 14.10 33.18
C ALA A 80 -28.03 13.53 31.76
N ASP A 81 -28.82 14.23 30.95
CA ASP A 81 -29.10 13.94 29.54
C ASP A 81 -28.00 14.41 28.58
N ARG A 82 -27.14 15.37 28.97
CA ARG A 82 -26.05 15.88 28.11
C ARG A 82 -24.76 15.07 28.18
N GLY A 83 -24.65 14.11 29.11
CA GLY A 83 -23.50 13.19 29.18
C GLY A 83 -22.14 13.88 29.35
N VAL A 84 -21.10 13.25 28.81
CA VAL A 84 -19.71 13.73 28.85
C VAL A 84 -19.19 13.85 27.41
N TRP A 85 -18.62 15.00 27.09
CA TRP A 85 -17.94 15.22 25.82
C TRP A 85 -16.43 15.31 26.04
N ALA A 86 -15.64 14.75 25.12
CA ALA A 86 -14.19 14.87 25.15
C ALA A 86 -13.65 15.10 23.74
N GLY A 87 -12.70 16.02 23.62
CA GLY A 87 -12.14 16.40 22.32
C GLY A 87 -10.99 17.39 22.43
N ARG A 88 -10.39 17.69 21.28
CA ARG A 88 -9.39 18.74 21.15
C ARG A 88 -10.10 20.05 20.79
N VAL A 89 -9.74 21.13 21.48
CA VAL A 89 -10.33 22.46 21.30
C VAL A 89 -9.23 23.50 21.08
N THR A 90 -9.55 24.55 20.32
CA THR A 90 -8.73 25.77 20.19
C THR A 90 -9.32 26.90 21.07
N PRO A 91 -8.59 28.00 21.32
CA PRO A 91 -9.10 29.13 22.10
C PRO A 91 -10.43 29.69 21.59
N GLU A 92 -10.62 29.75 20.27
CA GLU A 92 -11.82 30.27 19.62
C GLU A 92 -13.07 29.40 19.86
N GLN A 93 -12.84 28.11 20.14
CA GLN A 93 -13.91 27.14 20.38
C GLN A 93 -14.33 27.08 21.86
N VAL A 94 -13.70 27.85 22.75
CA VAL A 94 -13.95 27.81 24.19
C VAL A 94 -14.38 29.17 24.71
N ILE A 95 -15.56 29.25 25.30
CA ILE A 95 -16.02 30.42 26.05
C ILE A 95 -16.08 30.04 27.52
N VAL A 96 -15.30 30.71 28.36
CA VAL A 96 -15.28 30.50 29.81
C VAL A 96 -16.33 31.42 30.45
N GLU A 97 -17.28 30.86 31.21
CA GLU A 97 -18.20 31.69 32.00
C GLU A 97 -17.48 32.31 33.20
N GLU A 98 -17.98 33.45 33.68
CA GLU A 98 -17.36 34.17 34.79
C GLU A 98 -17.12 33.26 36.01
N PRO A 99 -15.92 33.32 36.64
CA PRO A 99 -15.62 32.52 37.81
C PRO A 99 -16.68 32.69 38.91
N GLY A 100 -17.30 31.59 39.33
CA GLY A 100 -18.33 31.60 40.38
C GLY A 100 -19.75 31.88 39.89
N ALA A 101 -19.98 32.10 38.59
CA ALA A 101 -21.33 32.20 38.02
C ALA A 101 -22.12 30.89 38.22
N VAL A 102 -21.43 29.75 38.18
CA VAL A 102 -21.99 28.44 38.46
C VAL A 102 -21.17 27.77 39.56
N ALA A 103 -21.84 27.38 40.65
CA ALA A 103 -21.20 26.68 41.75
C ALA A 103 -20.69 25.31 41.30
N LEU A 104 -19.46 24.97 41.69
CA LEU A 104 -18.90 23.64 41.48
C LEU A 104 -19.72 22.59 42.26
N PRO A 105 -20.19 21.52 41.60
CA PRO A 105 -20.91 20.47 42.29
C PRO A 105 -19.99 19.74 43.27
N GLY A 106 -20.52 19.35 44.44
CA GLY A 106 -19.74 18.61 45.45
C GLY A 106 -19.24 17.23 44.99
N TRP A 107 -19.72 16.72 43.84
CA TRP A 107 -19.19 15.51 43.22
C TRP A 107 -17.95 15.75 42.36
N TRP A 108 -17.69 17.01 41.95
CA TRP A 108 -16.61 17.35 41.01
C TRP A 108 -15.23 16.94 41.52
N GLU A 109 -14.97 17.14 42.82
CA GLU A 109 -13.70 16.76 43.44
C GLU A 109 -13.39 15.26 43.32
N ARG A 110 -14.42 14.42 43.20
CA ARG A 110 -14.26 12.97 42.99
C ARG A 110 -14.11 12.60 41.52
N VAL A 111 -14.77 13.35 40.63
CA VAL A 111 -14.82 13.03 39.19
C VAL A 111 -13.62 13.60 38.45
N ALA A 112 -13.16 14.81 38.77
CA ALA A 112 -12.06 15.46 38.06
C ALA A 112 -10.77 14.63 38.02
N PRO A 113 -10.30 14.01 39.13
CA PRO A 113 -9.11 13.16 39.09
C PRO A 113 -9.28 11.94 38.18
N LEU A 114 -10.46 11.31 38.19
CA LEU A 114 -10.76 10.14 37.36
C LEU A 114 -10.80 10.52 35.87
N LEU A 115 -11.30 11.70 35.53
CA LEU A 115 -11.28 12.19 34.15
C LEU A 115 -9.85 12.41 33.66
N VAL A 116 -9.01 13.03 34.48
CA VAL A 116 -7.58 13.25 34.16
C VAL A 116 -6.85 11.91 34.00
N GLU A 117 -7.08 10.96 34.90
CA GLU A 117 -6.51 9.61 34.80
C GLU A 117 -6.99 8.89 33.54
N THR A 118 -8.27 9.00 33.20
CA THR A 118 -8.83 8.38 31.99
C THR A 118 -8.25 9.01 30.73
N MET A 119 -8.06 10.34 30.69
CA MET A 119 -7.39 11.02 29.58
C MET A 119 -5.94 10.54 29.46
N ALA A 120 -5.23 10.37 30.58
CA ALA A 120 -3.87 9.85 30.59
C ALA A 120 -3.78 8.40 30.09
N ALA A 121 -4.69 7.53 30.52
CA ALA A 121 -4.78 6.16 30.07
C ALA A 121 -5.08 6.06 28.57
N ARG A 122 -6.01 6.89 28.05
CA ARG A 122 -6.33 6.94 26.61
C ARG A 122 -5.12 7.34 25.78
N ARG A 123 -4.38 8.36 26.24
CA ARG A 123 -3.14 8.80 25.57
C ARG A 123 -2.09 7.68 25.53
N ALA A 124 -1.87 7.00 26.66
CA ALA A 124 -0.93 5.89 26.76
C ALA A 124 -1.33 4.72 25.85
N ALA A 125 -2.64 4.40 25.79
CA ALA A 125 -3.17 3.38 24.90
C ALA A 125 -3.00 3.75 23.42
N GLY A 126 -3.26 5.00 23.05
CA GLY A 126 -3.05 5.49 21.68
C GLY A 126 -1.58 5.39 21.24
N ALA A 127 -0.66 5.86 22.09
CA ALA A 127 0.77 5.75 21.83
C ALA A 127 1.26 4.28 21.73
N ALA A 128 0.70 3.39 22.56
CA ALA A 128 1.03 1.97 22.48
C ALA A 128 0.57 1.33 21.16
N GLU A 129 -0.62 1.69 20.66
CA GLU A 129 -1.13 1.17 19.39
C GLU A 129 -0.34 1.71 18.20
N GLU A 130 0.05 2.99 18.21
CA GLU A 130 0.93 3.57 17.19
C GLU A 130 2.29 2.88 17.14
N ASN A 131 2.93 2.69 18.30
CA ASN A 131 4.18 1.95 18.41
C ASN A 131 4.06 0.52 17.88
N LYS A 132 2.94 -0.16 18.18
CA LYS A 132 2.68 -1.50 17.68
C LYS A 132 2.53 -1.52 16.16
N ALA A 133 1.80 -0.57 15.59
CA ALA A 133 1.65 -0.44 14.14
C ALA A 133 3.01 -0.21 13.45
N GLU A 134 3.86 0.64 14.03
CA GLU A 134 5.22 0.86 13.52
C GLU A 134 6.09 -0.40 13.59
N LEU A 135 6.05 -1.13 14.71
CA LEU A 135 6.78 -2.39 14.87
C LEU A 135 6.35 -3.45 13.85
N VAL A 136 5.03 -3.58 13.59
CA VAL A 136 4.52 -4.50 12.57
C VAL A 136 5.01 -4.09 11.18
N ALA A 137 4.93 -2.80 10.84
CA ALA A 137 5.40 -2.30 9.56
C ALA A 137 6.92 -2.51 9.38
N ALA A 138 7.70 -2.30 10.44
CA ALA A 138 9.14 -2.57 10.45
C ALA A 138 9.44 -4.07 10.25
N HIS A 139 8.69 -4.95 10.91
CA HIS A 139 8.86 -6.39 10.76
C HIS A 139 8.56 -6.87 9.33
N VAL A 140 7.51 -6.35 8.70
CA VAL A 140 7.18 -6.69 7.30
C VAL A 140 8.32 -6.26 6.37
N ARG A 141 8.81 -5.02 6.50
CA ARG A 141 9.96 -4.55 5.69
C ARG A 141 11.21 -5.39 5.91
N TRP A 142 11.51 -5.73 7.15
CA TRP A 142 12.65 -6.59 7.48
C TRP A 142 12.51 -7.97 6.84
N ARG A 143 11.33 -8.59 6.95
CA ARG A 143 11.06 -9.91 6.36
C ARG A 143 11.22 -9.88 4.84
N ASP A 144 10.68 -8.87 4.18
CA ASP A 144 10.74 -8.78 2.73
C ASP A 144 12.19 -8.54 2.25
N ALA A 145 12.95 -7.71 2.97
CA ALA A 145 14.39 -7.52 2.71
C ALA A 145 15.21 -8.79 2.97
N LEU A 146 14.86 -9.58 3.98
CA LEU A 146 15.50 -10.87 4.25
C LEU A 146 15.23 -11.88 3.13
N VAL A 147 13.99 -11.93 2.63
CA VAL A 147 13.61 -12.80 1.50
C VAL A 147 14.38 -12.40 0.24
N GLU A 148 14.45 -11.10 -0.07
CA GLU A 148 15.23 -10.61 -1.21
C GLU A 148 16.71 -10.94 -1.09
N SER A 149 17.30 -10.74 0.10
CA SER A 149 18.69 -11.12 0.37
C SER A 149 18.92 -12.63 0.22
N ALA A 150 17.95 -13.46 0.60
CA ALA A 150 18.04 -14.90 0.44
C ALA A 150 17.96 -15.31 -1.04
N HIS A 151 17.09 -14.68 -1.84
CA HIS A 151 17.04 -14.88 -3.29
C HIS A 151 18.36 -14.48 -3.96
N THR A 152 18.87 -13.28 -3.66
CA THR A 152 20.16 -12.80 -4.15
C THR A 152 21.28 -13.78 -3.84
N TRP A 153 21.37 -14.23 -2.58
CA TRP A 153 22.40 -15.18 -2.19
C TRP A 153 22.24 -16.54 -2.87
N ALA A 154 21.01 -17.02 -3.06
CA ALA A 154 20.75 -18.28 -3.76
C ALA A 154 21.15 -18.22 -5.24
N ASP A 155 20.91 -17.09 -5.90
CA ASP A 155 21.30 -16.85 -7.30
C ASP A 155 22.83 -16.72 -7.42
N GLU A 156 23.47 -15.92 -6.56
CA GLU A 156 24.93 -15.75 -6.52
C GLU A 156 25.66 -17.08 -6.30
N ASN A 157 25.09 -17.98 -5.49
CA ASN A 157 25.66 -19.29 -5.22
C ASN A 157 25.11 -20.37 -6.16
N SER A 158 24.31 -20.01 -7.16
CA SER A 158 23.74 -20.93 -8.16
C SER A 158 23.05 -22.14 -7.53
N LEU A 159 22.47 -22.03 -6.33
CA LEU A 159 22.01 -23.18 -5.55
C LEU A 159 20.89 -23.94 -6.25
N CYS A 160 20.01 -23.22 -6.94
CA CYS A 160 18.95 -23.82 -7.76
C CYS A 160 19.52 -24.62 -8.93
N SER A 161 20.52 -24.06 -9.64
CA SER A 161 21.20 -24.76 -10.74
C SER A 161 22.03 -25.93 -10.23
N GLN A 162 22.68 -25.82 -9.07
CA GLN A 162 23.41 -26.91 -8.44
C GLN A 162 22.48 -28.07 -8.05
N PHE A 163 21.28 -27.76 -7.55
CA PHE A 163 20.26 -28.76 -7.28
C PHE A 163 19.79 -29.48 -8.55
N ASP A 164 19.49 -28.73 -9.62
CA ASP A 164 19.05 -29.30 -10.89
C ASP A 164 20.16 -30.17 -11.52
N ASN A 165 21.41 -29.71 -11.50
CA ASN A 165 22.57 -30.47 -11.99
C ASN A 165 22.79 -31.77 -11.18
N PHE A 166 22.60 -31.74 -9.87
CA PHE A 166 22.69 -32.93 -9.03
C PHE A 166 21.61 -33.96 -9.43
N MET A 167 20.36 -33.51 -9.61
CA MET A 167 19.25 -34.38 -10.03
C MET A 167 19.51 -35.01 -11.40
N GLU A 168 19.97 -34.21 -12.37
CA GLU A 168 20.34 -34.70 -13.71
C GLU A 168 21.46 -35.74 -13.64
N SER A 169 22.50 -35.51 -12.83
CA SER A 169 23.62 -36.46 -12.66
C SER A 169 23.21 -37.81 -12.06
N HIS A 170 22.03 -37.90 -11.48
CA HIS A 170 21.47 -39.09 -10.84
C HIS A 170 20.25 -39.67 -11.59
N ASP A 171 19.98 -39.21 -12.83
CA ASP A 171 18.80 -39.61 -13.63
C ASP A 171 17.46 -39.34 -12.91
N LEU A 172 17.41 -38.30 -12.08
CA LEU A 172 16.20 -37.89 -11.36
C LEU A 172 15.58 -36.65 -12.03
N PRO A 173 14.23 -36.55 -12.05
CA PRO A 173 13.56 -35.40 -12.67
C PRO A 173 13.80 -34.12 -11.87
N GLY A 174 14.37 -33.10 -12.53
CA GLY A 174 14.52 -31.74 -12.01
C GLY A 174 13.21 -30.95 -11.98
N ARG A 175 13.27 -29.67 -11.60
CA ARG A 175 12.09 -28.78 -11.58
C ARG A 175 11.63 -28.43 -13.01
N SER A 176 10.31 -28.39 -13.23
CA SER A 176 9.71 -27.96 -14.50
C SER A 176 9.98 -26.47 -14.78
N ARG A 177 10.49 -26.15 -15.99
CA ARG A 177 10.69 -24.79 -16.48
C ARG A 177 9.94 -24.58 -17.80
N THR A 178 9.49 -23.36 -18.06
CA THR A 178 8.88 -22.97 -19.33
C THR A 178 9.99 -22.55 -20.29
N TYR A 179 10.00 -23.11 -21.50
CA TYR A 179 10.90 -22.71 -22.57
C TYR A 179 10.08 -22.37 -23.80
N ASP A 180 10.41 -21.25 -24.44
CA ASP A 180 9.88 -20.88 -25.75
C ASP A 180 10.84 -21.42 -26.82
N VAL A 181 10.31 -22.21 -27.76
CA VAL A 181 11.08 -22.79 -28.87
C VAL A 181 10.45 -22.31 -30.17
N GLU A 182 11.21 -21.54 -30.93
CA GLU A 182 10.83 -21.15 -32.30
C GLU A 182 11.14 -22.29 -33.27
N VAL A 183 10.16 -22.67 -34.09
CA VAL A 183 10.30 -23.72 -35.11
C VAL A 183 9.91 -23.16 -36.47
N GLU A 184 10.84 -23.23 -37.42
CA GLU A 184 10.63 -22.88 -38.82
C GLU A 184 10.28 -24.15 -39.63
N VAL A 185 9.24 -24.08 -40.47
CA VAL A 185 8.77 -25.21 -41.29
C VAL A 185 8.71 -24.79 -42.75
N THR A 186 9.45 -25.48 -43.62
CA THR A 186 9.41 -25.32 -45.08
C THR A 186 8.60 -26.47 -45.71
N MET A 187 7.56 -26.17 -46.50
CA MET A 187 6.78 -27.18 -47.25
C MET A 187 6.90 -26.93 -48.76
N SER A 188 7.23 -27.96 -49.54
CA SER A 188 7.24 -27.94 -51.00
C SER A 188 6.08 -28.74 -51.59
N ARG A 189 5.32 -28.15 -52.52
CA ARG A 189 4.17 -28.81 -53.18
C ARG A 189 3.97 -28.30 -54.62
N ARG A 190 3.43 -29.16 -55.48
CA ARG A 190 3.13 -28.86 -56.89
C ARG A 190 1.69 -28.36 -57.02
N VAL A 191 1.50 -27.29 -57.78
CA VAL A 191 0.19 -26.68 -58.09
C VAL A 191 -0.03 -26.73 -59.60
N THR A 192 -1.27 -27.00 -60.01
CA THR A 192 -1.66 -27.03 -61.43
C THR A 192 -2.27 -25.70 -61.83
N VAL A 193 -1.61 -24.98 -62.74
CA VAL A 193 -2.09 -23.72 -63.31
C VAL A 193 -2.68 -24.00 -64.70
N SER A 194 -3.90 -23.53 -64.96
CA SER A 194 -4.57 -23.68 -66.26
C SER A 194 -4.50 -22.38 -67.04
N VAL A 195 -3.66 -22.33 -68.08
CA VAL A 195 -3.51 -21.16 -68.98
C VAL A 195 -3.95 -21.49 -70.40
N SER A 196 -4.57 -20.53 -71.08
CA SER A 196 -5.02 -20.68 -72.47
C SER A 196 -3.97 -20.12 -73.43
N ALA A 197 -3.25 -20.97 -74.16
CA ALA A 197 -2.24 -20.56 -75.13
C ALA A 197 -2.39 -21.29 -76.48
N SER A 198 -1.75 -20.74 -77.52
CA SER A 198 -1.87 -21.27 -78.90
C SER A 198 -0.92 -22.43 -79.20
N ASN A 199 0.06 -22.68 -78.33
CA ASN A 199 0.94 -23.86 -78.33
C ASN A 199 1.52 -24.09 -76.92
N ARG A 200 2.21 -25.22 -76.73
CA ARG A 200 2.76 -25.66 -75.45
C ARG A 200 3.84 -24.73 -74.88
N ASP A 201 4.71 -24.21 -75.74
CA ASP A 201 5.82 -23.35 -75.32
C ASP A 201 5.27 -21.98 -74.89
N ASP A 202 4.28 -21.45 -75.61
CA ASP A 202 3.54 -20.26 -75.22
C ASP A 202 2.74 -20.45 -73.91
N ALA A 203 2.28 -21.67 -73.61
CA ALA A 203 1.60 -21.97 -72.34
C ALA A 203 2.58 -21.96 -71.16
N ALA A 204 3.79 -22.50 -71.34
CA ALA A 204 4.82 -22.49 -70.30
C ALA A 204 5.31 -21.06 -70.01
N ASP A 205 5.48 -20.23 -71.05
CA ASP A 205 5.93 -18.85 -70.93
C ASP A 205 4.84 -17.88 -70.45
N ALA A 206 3.55 -18.26 -70.56
CA ALA A 206 2.42 -17.49 -70.06
C ALA A 206 2.15 -17.66 -68.55
N VAL A 207 2.75 -18.67 -67.91
CA VAL A 207 2.66 -18.83 -66.46
C VAL A 207 3.67 -17.88 -65.81
N ASP A 208 3.16 -16.79 -65.24
CA ASP A 208 3.95 -15.87 -64.44
C ASP A 208 3.75 -16.10 -62.93
N THR A 209 4.51 -15.36 -62.12
CA THR A 209 4.42 -15.43 -60.65
C THR A 209 2.99 -15.13 -60.15
N HIS A 210 2.22 -14.34 -60.89
CA HIS A 210 0.86 -13.98 -60.51
C HIS A 210 -0.13 -15.15 -60.69
N GLU A 211 -0.01 -15.90 -61.78
CA GLU A 211 -0.82 -17.10 -62.01
C GLU A 211 -0.52 -18.22 -61.00
N VAL A 212 0.75 -18.38 -60.60
CA VAL A 212 1.16 -19.33 -59.55
C VAL A 212 0.66 -18.89 -58.17
N GLU A 213 0.75 -17.59 -57.85
CA GLU A 213 0.22 -17.03 -56.60
C GLU A 213 -1.30 -17.22 -56.50
N SER A 214 -2.01 -16.95 -57.60
CA SER A 214 -3.47 -17.10 -57.68
C SER A 214 -3.90 -18.56 -57.45
N ALA A 215 -3.22 -19.51 -58.08
CA ALA A 215 -3.52 -20.93 -57.91
C ALA A 215 -3.21 -21.44 -56.48
N LEU A 216 -2.10 -21.00 -55.88
CA LEU A 216 -1.79 -21.28 -54.47
C LEU A 216 -2.84 -20.68 -53.53
N ARG A 217 -3.31 -19.47 -53.83
CA ARG A 217 -4.30 -18.78 -53.03
C ARG A 217 -5.65 -19.49 -53.06
N ASP A 218 -6.07 -19.97 -54.23
CA ASP A 218 -7.32 -20.71 -54.41
C ASP A 218 -7.26 -22.10 -53.73
N GLU A 219 -6.14 -22.83 -53.87
CA GLU A 219 -6.00 -24.17 -53.30
C GLU A 219 -5.95 -24.16 -51.76
N TYR A 220 -5.31 -23.16 -51.16
CA TYR A 220 -5.11 -23.09 -49.70
C TYR A 220 -6.03 -22.09 -48.99
N GLY A 221 -6.91 -21.40 -49.71
CA GLY A 221 -7.84 -20.42 -49.14
C GLY A 221 -7.13 -19.24 -48.45
N ILE A 222 -5.98 -18.81 -48.98
CA ILE A 222 -5.16 -17.77 -48.37
C ILE A 222 -5.84 -16.41 -48.58
N PRO A 223 -6.16 -15.64 -47.53
CA PRO A 223 -6.83 -14.36 -47.70
C PRO A 223 -5.88 -13.33 -48.33
N SER A 224 -6.43 -12.41 -49.13
CA SER A 224 -5.69 -11.49 -50.00
C SER A 224 -4.78 -10.45 -49.31
N HIS A 225 -4.71 -10.46 -47.98
CA HIS A 225 -3.87 -9.56 -47.18
C HIS A 225 -2.59 -10.23 -46.66
N VAL A 226 -2.39 -11.51 -46.99
CA VAL A 226 -1.17 -12.25 -46.68
C VAL A 226 -0.28 -12.17 -47.91
N ASP A 227 0.84 -11.45 -47.79
CA ASP A 227 1.87 -11.40 -48.83
C ASP A 227 2.57 -12.76 -48.93
N LEU A 228 2.59 -13.31 -50.15
CA LEU A 228 3.33 -14.52 -50.48
C LEU A 228 4.63 -14.08 -51.16
N ASP A 229 5.75 -14.22 -50.47
CA ASP A 229 7.07 -13.96 -51.05
C ASP A 229 7.51 -15.17 -51.89
N LEU A 230 7.06 -15.20 -53.14
CA LEU A 230 7.48 -16.20 -54.11
C LEU A 230 8.78 -15.72 -54.77
N ASN A 231 9.91 -16.26 -54.34
CA ASN A 231 11.19 -15.91 -54.96
C ASN A 231 11.23 -16.47 -56.40
N CYS A 232 11.51 -15.61 -57.38
CA CYS A 232 11.64 -16.00 -58.79
C CYS A 232 12.82 -16.98 -58.94
N GLY A 233 12.51 -18.27 -59.10
CA GLY A 233 13.49 -19.35 -59.25
C GLY A 233 13.24 -20.57 -58.37
N ASP A 234 12.29 -20.50 -57.42
CA ASP A 234 12.00 -21.62 -56.50
C ASP A 234 10.89 -22.56 -57.01
N TRP A 235 10.40 -22.32 -58.23
CA TRP A 235 9.40 -23.14 -58.90
C TRP A 235 9.77 -23.36 -60.37
N SER A 236 9.39 -24.52 -60.90
CA SER A 236 9.64 -24.93 -62.29
C SER A 236 8.35 -25.47 -62.89
N THR A 237 8.05 -25.12 -64.15
CA THR A 237 6.96 -25.72 -64.91
C THR A 237 7.40 -27.10 -65.41
N GLU A 238 6.83 -28.16 -64.83
CA GLU A 238 7.02 -29.54 -65.31
C GLU A 238 5.67 -30.10 -65.78
N ASN A 239 5.68 -30.81 -66.92
CA ASN A 239 4.51 -31.48 -67.51
C ASN A 239 3.36 -30.55 -67.93
N VAL A 240 3.61 -29.69 -68.92
CA VAL A 240 2.54 -28.99 -69.65
C VAL A 240 1.83 -30.00 -70.58
N GLU A 241 0.55 -30.26 -70.33
CA GLU A 241 -0.32 -31.12 -71.16
C GLU A 241 -1.55 -30.32 -71.60
N GLU A 242 -2.05 -30.60 -72.81
CA GLU A 242 -3.29 -30.02 -73.35
C GLU A 242 -4.49 -30.72 -72.68
N ALA A 243 -5.40 -29.93 -72.11
CA ALA A 243 -6.59 -30.43 -71.42
C ALA A 243 -7.76 -30.71 -72.39
#